data_AF-A0A4Z2BHG1-F1
#
_entry.id   AF-A0A4Z2BHG1-F1
#
_cell.length_a   1.000
_cell.length_b   1.000
_cell.length_c   1.000
_cell.angle_alpha   90.00
_cell.angle_beta   90.00
_cell.angle_gamma   90.00
#
_symmetry.space_group_name_H-M   'P 1'
#
loop_
_entity.id
_entity.type
_entity.pdbx_description
1 polymer ?
#
loop_
_entity_poly.entity_id
_entity_poly.type
_entity_poly.pdbx_seq_one_letter_code
_entity_poly.pdbx_strand_id
1 'polypeptide(L)'
;MLSRQQVLGLVENQSDWYLGNLWKNHRPWPALGRGFNTGVILLLLDRLRKLRWEQMWRLTAERELMSMLSTSLADQLPCFWNVQLSDHTRSEKCYKDVSDLKVIHWNSPKKLRVKNKHVEFFRNLYLTFLEYDGNLLRRELFGCPSETDHNSENLQKTLSELDEDDPCYEFRRERFTVHRTHLYFLHYEYEAASDNTDVTLVAQLSMDRLQMLEAICKHWEGPISLALYLSDAEAQQFLRYAQGSDVLMSRGNVGYHIVYKEGQFYPVNLLRNVAMQQVNTPYMFLSDIDFLPMYGLYEYLRKSVVQLDMANAKKALVVPAFETLRYRLSYPKSKAELLSQLDMGTLFTFRYHVWTKGHAPTNFAKWRTATTAYRVQWEADFEPYVMVRRDSP
;
A
#
# COMPACT_ATOMS: atom_id res chain seq x y z
N MET A 1 -26.73 21.53 13.40
CA MET A 1 -25.81 22.40 12.64
C MET A 1 -25.07 23.30 13.61
N LEU A 2 -23.78 23.54 13.39
CA LEU A 2 -22.98 24.47 14.21
C LEU A 2 -23.44 25.92 14.01
N SER A 3 -23.42 26.70 15.07
CA SER A 3 -23.75 28.13 15.02
C SER A 3 -22.65 28.94 14.30
N ARG A 4 -22.94 30.22 14.01
CA ARG A 4 -21.99 31.11 13.32
C ARG A 4 -20.66 31.33 14.07
N GLN A 5 -20.62 31.08 15.38
CA GLN A 5 -19.42 31.29 16.21
C GLN A 5 -18.62 30.02 16.46
N GLN A 6 -19.21 28.84 16.27
CA GLN A 6 -18.53 27.58 16.52
C GLN A 6 -17.55 27.23 15.38
N VAL A 7 -16.46 26.54 15.71
CA VAL A 7 -15.43 26.09 14.75
C VAL A 7 -15.11 24.60 14.85
N LEU A 8 -15.53 23.97 15.95
CA LEU A 8 -15.41 22.53 16.24
C LEU A 8 -16.78 21.99 16.67
N GLY A 9 -17.05 20.73 16.38
CA GLY A 9 -18.12 19.95 16.99
C GLY A 9 -17.65 18.53 17.30
N LEU A 10 -17.79 18.09 18.53
CA LEU A 10 -17.42 16.77 19.06
C LEU A 10 -18.55 16.22 19.93
N VAL A 11 -18.62 14.91 20.13
CA VAL A 11 -19.67 14.35 20.99
C VAL A 11 -19.20 14.29 22.44
N GLU A 12 -20.05 14.62 23.42
CA GLU A 12 -19.72 14.48 24.86
C GLU A 12 -19.30 13.03 25.18
N ASN A 13 -18.36 12.82 26.11
CA ASN A 13 -18.05 11.47 26.56
C ASN A 13 -19.28 10.81 27.19
N GLN A 14 -19.50 9.54 26.86
CA GLN A 14 -20.61 8.74 27.39
C GLN A 14 -20.27 8.06 28.73
N SER A 15 -19.19 8.46 29.39
CA SER A 15 -18.74 7.95 30.69
C SER A 15 -18.41 9.07 31.66
N ASP A 16 -18.42 8.78 32.95
CA ASP A 16 -18.09 9.74 34.01
C ASP A 16 -16.55 9.85 34.24
N TRP A 17 -15.72 9.44 33.25
CA TRP A 17 -14.24 9.39 33.34
C TRP A 17 -13.62 10.69 33.84
N TYR A 18 -14.06 11.80 33.27
CA TYR A 18 -13.51 13.12 33.57
C TYR A 18 -14.14 13.79 34.79
N LEU A 19 -15.16 13.18 35.41
CA LEU A 19 -15.76 13.68 36.65
C LEU A 19 -14.95 13.27 37.90
N GLY A 20 -13.93 12.43 37.75
CA GLY A 20 -13.03 12.03 38.85
C GLY A 20 -13.63 11.03 39.85
N ASN A 21 -14.88 10.62 39.67
CA ASN A 21 -15.63 9.83 40.65
C ASN A 21 -15.53 8.31 40.47
N LEU A 22 -14.78 7.83 39.48
CA LEU A 22 -14.73 6.40 39.15
C LEU A 22 -13.81 5.59 40.05
N TRP A 23 -12.71 6.17 40.55
CA TRP A 23 -11.72 5.46 41.38
C TRP A 23 -11.14 6.39 42.44
N LYS A 24 -10.85 5.87 43.64
CA LYS A 24 -10.41 6.65 44.81
C LYS A 24 -9.13 7.49 44.61
N ASN A 25 -8.34 7.24 43.57
CA ASN A 25 -7.08 7.95 43.28
C ASN A 25 -6.98 8.47 41.82
N HIS A 26 -8.08 8.48 41.07
CA HIS A 26 -8.06 8.94 39.67
C HIS A 26 -8.18 10.46 39.61
N ARG A 27 -7.15 11.13 39.09
CA ARG A 27 -7.19 12.57 38.77
C ARG A 27 -7.24 12.74 37.26
N PRO A 28 -8.44 12.85 36.66
CA PRO A 28 -8.54 13.02 35.22
C PRO A 28 -8.02 14.39 34.80
N TRP A 29 -7.73 14.52 33.51
CA TRP A 29 -7.45 15.80 32.87
C TRP A 29 -8.61 16.79 33.13
N PRO A 30 -8.35 18.09 33.33
CA PRO A 30 -9.40 19.08 33.46
C PRO A 30 -10.29 19.10 32.23
N ALA A 31 -11.57 18.76 32.39
CA ALA A 31 -12.55 18.80 31.32
C ALA A 31 -13.82 19.53 31.78
N LEU A 32 -14.49 20.17 30.83
CA LEU A 32 -15.82 20.71 31.07
C LEU A 32 -16.82 19.55 31.15
N GLY A 33 -17.47 19.36 32.31
CA GLY A 33 -18.42 18.26 32.51
C GLY A 33 -17.75 16.89 32.31
N ARG A 34 -18.33 16.04 31.46
CA ARG A 34 -17.72 14.74 31.10
C ARG A 34 -16.58 14.87 30.09
N GLY A 35 -16.26 16.08 29.62
CA GLY A 35 -15.41 16.27 28.46
C GLY A 35 -16.06 15.71 27.19
N PHE A 36 -15.32 15.74 26.10
CA PHE A 36 -15.81 15.31 24.79
C PHE A 36 -15.02 14.11 24.27
N ASN A 37 -15.41 13.52 23.14
CA ASN A 37 -14.69 12.42 22.54
C ASN A 37 -14.11 12.86 21.19
N THR A 38 -12.79 12.73 21.01
CA THR A 38 -12.09 13.10 19.77
C THR A 38 -12.23 12.09 18.63
N GLY A 39 -12.95 10.98 18.81
CA GLY A 39 -13.11 9.96 17.77
C GLY A 39 -13.89 10.43 16.55
N VAL A 40 -14.74 11.44 16.72
CA VAL A 40 -15.49 12.08 15.63
C VAL A 40 -15.48 13.58 15.86
N ILE A 41 -14.93 14.32 14.91
CA ILE A 41 -14.76 15.77 14.98
C ILE A 41 -15.30 16.41 13.70
N LEU A 42 -16.25 17.33 13.85
CA LEU A 42 -16.67 18.24 12.80
C LEU A 42 -15.78 19.49 12.84
N LEU A 43 -14.99 19.72 11.79
CA LEU A 43 -14.04 20.83 11.69
C LEU A 43 -14.50 21.86 10.65
N LEU A 44 -14.60 23.13 11.03
CA LEU A 44 -14.80 24.23 10.08
C LEU A 44 -13.44 24.81 9.67
N LEU A 45 -12.79 24.14 8.72
CA LEU A 45 -11.39 24.40 8.33
C LEU A 45 -11.11 25.86 7.95
N ASP A 46 -11.98 26.52 7.18
CA ASP A 46 -11.80 27.93 6.81
C ASP A 46 -11.70 28.85 8.03
N ARG A 47 -12.58 28.64 9.02
CA ARG A 47 -12.57 29.44 10.25
C ARG A 47 -11.36 29.11 11.12
N LEU A 48 -11.00 27.84 11.24
CA LEU A 48 -9.81 27.42 12.00
C LEU A 48 -8.52 28.03 11.43
N ARG A 49 -8.41 28.11 10.10
CA ARG A 49 -7.28 28.78 9.43
C ARG A 49 -7.26 30.28 9.71
N LYS A 50 -8.40 30.96 9.62
CA LYS A 50 -8.53 32.41 9.95
C LYS A 50 -8.14 32.71 11.40
N LEU A 51 -8.42 31.78 12.32
CA LEU A 51 -8.06 31.87 13.73
C LEU A 51 -6.62 31.47 14.05
N ARG A 52 -5.82 31.06 13.05
CA ARG A 52 -4.48 30.48 13.26
C ARG A 52 -4.50 29.35 14.30
N TRP A 53 -5.53 28.50 14.22
CA TRP A 53 -5.78 27.42 15.19
C TRP A 53 -4.55 26.53 15.41
N GLU A 54 -3.81 26.19 14.37
CA GLU A 54 -2.61 25.35 14.47
C GLU A 54 -1.58 25.94 15.44
N GLN A 55 -1.26 27.22 15.29
CA GLN A 55 -0.30 27.91 16.15
C GLN A 55 -0.83 28.01 17.59
N MET A 56 -2.12 28.34 17.76
CA MET A 56 -2.75 28.43 19.07
C MET A 56 -2.79 27.07 19.79
N TRP A 57 -3.15 26.00 19.07
CA TRP A 57 -3.14 24.64 19.56
C TRP A 57 -1.74 24.21 19.96
N ARG A 58 -0.74 24.43 19.10
CA ARG A 58 0.66 24.09 19.37
C ARG A 58 1.18 24.79 20.62
N LEU A 59 1.01 26.11 20.73
CA LEU A 59 1.46 26.89 21.90
C LEU A 59 0.76 26.44 23.19
N THR A 60 -0.54 26.17 23.12
CA THR A 60 -1.31 25.69 24.27
C THR A 60 -0.86 24.29 24.67
N ALA A 61 -0.72 23.37 23.70
CA ALA A 61 -0.24 22.02 23.94
C ALA A 61 1.18 22.02 24.52
N GLU A 62 2.13 22.75 23.94
CA GLU A 62 3.50 22.87 24.46
C GLU A 62 3.50 23.39 25.92
N ARG A 63 2.68 24.39 26.25
CA ARG A 63 2.57 24.92 27.61
C ARG A 63 1.97 23.92 28.60
N GLU A 64 0.85 23.28 28.24
CA GLU A 64 0.15 22.36 29.14
C GLU A 64 0.86 20.99 29.25
N LEU A 65 1.56 20.54 28.20
CA LEU A 65 2.33 19.29 28.23
C LEU A 65 3.49 19.34 29.22
N MET A 66 4.07 20.52 29.48
CA MET A 66 5.12 20.71 30.48
C MET A 66 4.66 20.40 31.91
N SER A 67 3.37 20.56 32.21
CA SER A 67 2.82 20.30 33.54
C SER A 67 2.04 18.98 33.63
N MET A 68 1.62 18.45 32.48
CA MET A 68 0.44 17.58 32.45
C MET A 68 0.58 16.39 31.45
N LEU A 69 1.70 16.33 30.69
CA LEU A 69 2.21 15.19 29.90
C LEU A 69 1.36 14.66 28.71
N SER A 70 0.07 14.98 28.57
CA SER A 70 -0.78 14.66 27.39
C SER A 70 -1.89 15.69 27.20
N THR A 71 -2.77 15.64 26.19
CA THR A 71 -3.88 16.62 26.01
C THR A 71 -5.21 15.98 25.63
N SER A 72 -6.35 16.59 26.01
CA SER A 72 -7.69 16.20 25.53
C SER A 72 -8.79 17.28 25.69
N LEU A 73 -9.38 17.73 24.55
CA LEU A 73 -10.84 17.97 24.25
C LEU A 73 -11.48 19.38 24.12
N ALA A 74 -12.60 19.43 23.32
CA ALA A 74 -13.43 20.59 22.87
C ALA A 74 -14.93 20.20 22.53
N ASP A 75 -15.83 21.16 22.21
CA ASP A 75 -17.34 21.25 22.25
C ASP A 75 -18.33 20.21 21.62
N GLN A 76 -19.66 20.36 21.78
CA GLN A 76 -20.75 19.33 21.69
C GLN A 76 -21.53 19.12 20.35
N LEU A 77 -21.77 17.84 20.00
CA LEU A 77 -22.63 17.25 18.96
C LEU A 77 -23.56 16.19 19.58
N PRO A 78 -24.71 15.85 18.96
CA PRO A 78 -25.60 14.79 19.43
C PRO A 78 -24.91 13.42 19.46
N CYS A 79 -25.21 12.61 20.47
CA CYS A 79 -24.38 11.45 20.79
C CYS A 79 -24.51 10.22 19.87
N PHE A 80 -25.55 10.16 19.02
CA PHE A 80 -25.67 9.12 17.98
C PHE A 80 -24.68 9.27 16.82
N TRP A 81 -24.00 10.43 16.72
CA TRP A 81 -22.90 10.67 15.78
C TRP A 81 -21.55 10.14 16.28
N ASN A 82 -21.48 9.60 17.50
CA ASN A 82 -20.29 8.96 18.07
C ASN A 82 -20.71 8.10 19.27
N VAL A 83 -21.33 6.95 19.00
CA VAL A 83 -21.73 5.99 20.02
C VAL A 83 -20.49 5.27 20.53
N GLN A 84 -20.12 5.51 21.79
CA GLN A 84 -18.84 5.12 22.36
C GLN A 84 -18.96 3.75 23.05
N LEU A 85 -18.30 2.75 22.48
CA LEU A 85 -18.23 1.40 23.01
C LEU A 85 -16.95 1.23 23.85
N SER A 86 -17.05 1.62 25.12
CA SER A 86 -15.98 1.45 26.10
C SER A 86 -16.49 0.85 27.41
N ASP A 87 -15.57 0.57 28.34
CA ASP A 87 -15.93 0.15 29.69
C ASP A 87 -16.67 1.32 30.38
N HIS A 88 -17.76 1.03 31.07
CA HIS A 88 -18.58 2.01 31.81
C HIS A 88 -19.23 3.12 30.96
N THR A 89 -19.40 2.93 29.65
CA THR A 89 -20.17 3.87 28.82
C THR A 89 -21.68 3.66 28.99
N ARG A 90 -22.44 4.74 28.83
CA ARG A 90 -23.91 4.75 28.84
C ARG A 90 -24.46 4.86 27.41
N SER A 91 -23.83 4.13 26.50
CA SER A 91 -24.05 4.24 25.05
C SER A 91 -25.50 3.92 24.65
N GLU A 92 -26.17 3.03 25.37
CA GLU A 92 -27.57 2.65 25.19
C GLU A 92 -28.57 3.80 25.41
N LYS A 93 -28.14 4.92 26.00
CA LYS A 93 -29.00 6.11 26.16
C LYS A 93 -28.99 7.00 24.91
N CYS A 94 -28.12 6.73 23.95
CA CYS A 94 -27.92 7.59 22.78
C CYS A 94 -28.74 7.18 21.56
N TYR A 95 -29.43 6.05 21.61
CA TYR A 95 -30.28 5.54 20.54
C TYR A 95 -31.43 4.74 21.15
N LYS A 96 -32.59 4.72 20.50
CA LYS A 96 -33.70 3.84 20.85
C LYS A 96 -33.73 2.64 19.91
N ASP A 97 -33.53 2.91 18.63
CA ASP A 97 -33.48 1.93 17.56
C ASP A 97 -32.14 1.96 16.83
N VAL A 98 -31.81 0.87 16.15
CA VAL A 98 -30.57 0.72 15.37
C VAL A 98 -30.48 1.77 14.25
N SER A 99 -31.62 2.19 13.68
CA SER A 99 -31.70 3.23 12.65
C SER A 99 -31.24 4.62 13.10
N ASP A 100 -31.26 4.86 14.42
CA ASP A 100 -30.81 6.12 15.01
C ASP A 100 -29.28 6.27 14.95
N LEU A 101 -28.57 5.13 14.93
CA LEU A 101 -27.11 5.08 14.92
C LEU A 101 -26.54 5.66 13.63
N LYS A 102 -25.56 6.56 13.75
CA LYS A 102 -24.81 7.10 12.60
C LYS A 102 -23.35 6.68 12.61
N VAL A 103 -22.70 6.68 13.79
CA VAL A 103 -21.31 6.22 13.93
C VAL A 103 -21.16 5.41 15.21
N ILE A 104 -20.55 4.23 15.08
CA ILE A 104 -20.19 3.34 16.19
C ILE A 104 -18.68 3.43 16.39
N HIS A 105 -18.24 3.73 17.61
CA HIS A 105 -16.85 3.98 17.93
C HIS A 105 -16.34 3.04 19.03
N TRP A 106 -15.50 2.08 18.65
CA TRP A 106 -14.82 1.15 19.57
C TRP A 106 -13.60 1.81 20.25
N ASN A 107 -13.88 2.68 21.22
CA ASN A 107 -12.87 3.48 21.92
C ASN A 107 -12.17 2.76 23.09
N SER A 108 -12.64 1.58 23.52
CA SER A 108 -11.90 0.77 24.51
C SER A 108 -10.68 0.05 23.88
N PRO A 109 -9.57 -0.10 24.63
CA PRO A 109 -8.47 -0.99 24.25
C PRO A 109 -8.90 -2.45 24.04
N LYS A 110 -9.99 -2.88 24.69
CA LYS A 110 -10.56 -4.23 24.53
C LYS A 110 -11.23 -4.44 23.17
N LYS A 111 -11.49 -3.38 22.42
CA LYS A 111 -12.16 -3.41 21.10
C LYS A 111 -13.41 -4.29 21.17
N LEU A 112 -13.54 -5.28 20.28
CA LEU A 112 -14.67 -6.21 20.18
C LEU A 112 -14.98 -7.00 21.45
N ARG A 113 -14.09 -7.01 22.44
CA ARG A 113 -14.28 -7.71 23.72
C ARG A 113 -14.97 -6.86 24.80
N VAL A 114 -15.33 -5.60 24.51
CA VAL A 114 -16.03 -4.75 25.47
C VAL A 114 -17.44 -5.29 25.74
N LYS A 115 -17.85 -5.35 27.01
CA LYS A 115 -19.21 -5.76 27.36
C LYS A 115 -20.15 -4.57 27.19
N ASN A 116 -21.17 -4.71 26.34
CA ASN A 116 -22.25 -3.75 26.20
C ASN A 116 -23.56 -4.48 25.85
N LYS A 117 -24.70 -3.81 26.05
CA LYS A 117 -26.03 -4.41 25.88
C LYS A 117 -26.29 -4.98 24.48
N HIS A 118 -25.71 -4.36 23.44
CA HIS A 118 -25.92 -4.71 22.03
C HIS A 118 -24.63 -5.22 21.36
N VAL A 119 -23.74 -5.86 22.13
CA VAL A 119 -22.38 -6.19 21.69
C VAL A 119 -22.34 -7.12 20.47
N GLU A 120 -23.24 -8.11 20.42
CA GLU A 120 -23.32 -9.05 19.30
C GLU A 120 -23.72 -8.36 18.00
N PHE A 121 -24.70 -7.46 18.07
CA PHE A 121 -25.10 -6.64 16.92
C PHE A 121 -23.94 -5.79 16.39
N PHE A 122 -23.25 -5.05 17.28
CA PHE A 122 -22.13 -4.21 16.86
C PHE A 122 -20.94 -5.01 16.33
N ARG A 123 -20.68 -6.18 16.92
CA ARG A 123 -19.62 -7.09 16.45
C ARG A 123 -19.94 -7.64 15.08
N ASN A 124 -21.18 -8.08 14.87
CA ASN A 124 -21.62 -8.59 13.56
C ASN A 124 -21.51 -7.48 12.51
N LEU A 125 -22.00 -6.27 12.80
CA LEU A 125 -21.88 -5.12 11.89
C LEU A 125 -20.42 -4.82 11.53
N TYR A 126 -19.51 -4.79 12.52
CA TYR A 126 -18.09 -4.58 12.29
C TYR A 126 -17.49 -5.67 11.38
N LEU A 127 -17.79 -6.94 11.65
CA LEU A 127 -17.29 -8.06 10.86
C LEU A 127 -17.82 -8.02 9.42
N THR A 128 -19.08 -7.62 9.23
CA THR A 128 -19.66 -7.43 7.89
C THR A 128 -18.86 -6.40 7.08
N PHE A 129 -18.47 -5.26 7.70
CA PHE A 129 -17.67 -4.24 7.01
C PHE A 129 -16.20 -4.60 6.85
N LEU A 130 -15.65 -5.50 7.67
CA LEU A 130 -14.25 -5.92 7.56
C LEU A 130 -14.00 -6.81 6.34
N GLU A 131 -14.98 -7.65 5.99
CA GLU A 131 -14.89 -8.57 4.85
C GLU A 131 -15.52 -8.00 3.57
N TYR A 132 -16.07 -6.78 3.61
CA TYR A 132 -16.65 -6.18 2.42
C TYR A 132 -15.59 -5.80 1.39
N ASP A 133 -15.87 -6.16 0.15
CA ASP A 133 -15.18 -5.64 -1.01
C ASP A 133 -15.53 -4.14 -1.18
N GLY A 134 -14.52 -3.28 -1.09
CA GLY A 134 -14.70 -1.83 -1.26
C GLY A 134 -15.29 -1.46 -2.62
N ASN A 135 -15.17 -2.32 -3.64
CA ASN A 135 -15.79 -2.11 -4.95
C ASN A 135 -17.33 -2.14 -4.89
N LEU A 136 -17.93 -2.75 -3.86
CA LEU A 136 -19.38 -2.68 -3.66
C LEU A 136 -19.87 -1.25 -3.50
N LEU A 137 -19.05 -0.35 -2.93
CA LEU A 137 -19.38 1.06 -2.75
C LEU A 137 -19.28 1.88 -4.04
N ARG A 138 -18.67 1.35 -5.10
CA ARG A 138 -18.66 1.97 -6.43
C ARG A 138 -19.97 1.77 -7.17
N ARG A 139 -20.75 0.76 -6.77
CA ARG A 139 -22.12 0.58 -7.23
C ARG A 139 -22.99 1.46 -6.34
N GLU A 140 -23.93 2.19 -6.92
CA GLU A 140 -24.94 2.92 -6.13
C GLU A 140 -25.85 1.89 -5.42
N LEU A 141 -25.42 1.42 -4.25
CA LEU A 141 -26.20 0.49 -3.42
C LEU A 141 -27.43 1.16 -2.81
N PHE A 142 -27.41 2.48 -2.72
CA PHE A 142 -28.48 3.32 -2.21
C PHE A 142 -28.70 4.47 -3.20
N GLY A 143 -29.91 4.61 -3.73
CA GLY A 143 -30.25 5.72 -4.62
C GLY A 143 -30.13 7.04 -3.88
N CYS A 144 -29.16 7.87 -4.28
CA CYS A 144 -29.11 9.27 -3.88
C CYS A 144 -29.89 10.10 -4.91
N PRO A 145 -30.64 11.15 -4.52
CA PRO A 145 -31.29 12.08 -5.47
C PRO A 145 -30.32 12.94 -6.30
N SER A 146 -29.04 12.55 -6.40
CA SER A 146 -28.02 13.26 -7.16
C SER A 146 -28.19 13.04 -8.66
N GLU A 147 -27.74 14.02 -9.46
CA GLU A 147 -27.58 13.86 -10.90
C GLU A 147 -26.73 12.61 -11.18
N THR A 148 -27.17 11.79 -12.13
CA THR A 148 -26.46 10.59 -12.55
C THR A 148 -25.05 10.96 -13.00
N ASP A 149 -24.04 10.25 -12.48
CA ASP A 149 -22.66 10.45 -12.92
C ASP A 149 -22.56 10.08 -14.41
N HIS A 150 -22.33 11.08 -15.26
CA HIS A 150 -22.16 10.90 -16.70
C HIS A 150 -21.10 9.84 -17.07
N ASN A 151 -20.09 9.63 -16.22
CA ASN A 151 -19.09 8.58 -16.45
C ASN A 151 -19.67 7.18 -16.27
N SER A 152 -20.60 7.00 -15.32
CA SER A 152 -21.28 5.73 -15.06
C SER A 152 -22.21 5.37 -16.22
N GLU A 153 -22.99 6.33 -16.72
CA GLU A 153 -23.87 6.13 -17.89
C GLU A 153 -23.09 5.75 -19.15
N ASN A 154 -21.96 6.44 -19.41
CA ASN A 154 -21.14 6.17 -20.58
C ASN A 154 -20.45 4.80 -20.49
N LEU A 155 -19.98 4.41 -19.29
CA LEU A 155 -19.43 3.08 -19.06
C LEU A 155 -20.49 1.99 -19.28
N GLN A 156 -21.69 2.19 -18.74
CA GLN A 156 -22.78 1.22 -18.84
C GLN A 156 -23.26 1.05 -20.30
N LYS A 157 -23.31 2.16 -21.06
CA LYS A 157 -23.56 2.12 -22.51
C LYS A 157 -22.46 1.36 -23.27
N THR A 158 -21.19 1.64 -22.96
CA THR A 158 -20.06 0.96 -23.61
C THR A 158 -20.04 -0.53 -23.30
N LEU A 159 -20.40 -0.92 -22.06
CA LEU A 159 -20.51 -2.32 -21.66
C LEU A 159 -21.68 -3.03 -22.35
N SER A 160 -22.82 -2.37 -22.55
CA SER A 160 -23.97 -2.94 -23.25
C SER A 160 -23.75 -3.10 -24.76
N GLU A 161 -22.77 -2.39 -25.33
CA GLU A 161 -22.36 -2.52 -26.72
C GLU A 161 -21.41 -3.72 -26.96
N LEU A 162 -20.94 -4.38 -25.88
CA LEU A 162 -20.14 -5.59 -25.99
C LEU A 162 -21.01 -6.80 -26.31
N ASP A 163 -20.59 -7.57 -27.31
CA ASP A 163 -21.20 -8.85 -27.66
C ASP A 163 -20.84 -9.92 -26.62
N GLU A 164 -21.83 -10.40 -25.87
CA GLU A 164 -21.66 -11.43 -24.84
C GLU A 164 -21.23 -12.80 -25.42
N ASP A 165 -21.53 -13.05 -26.69
CA ASP A 165 -21.14 -14.29 -27.39
C ASP A 165 -19.69 -14.23 -27.92
N ASP A 166 -19.01 -13.08 -27.81
CA ASP A 166 -17.63 -12.93 -28.24
C ASP A 166 -16.67 -13.73 -27.32
N PRO A 167 -15.83 -14.63 -27.86
CA PRO A 167 -14.87 -15.40 -27.04
C PRO A 167 -13.87 -14.55 -26.23
N CYS A 168 -13.65 -13.30 -26.65
CA CYS A 168 -12.79 -12.32 -25.99
C CYS A 168 -13.62 -11.25 -25.23
N TYR A 169 -14.90 -11.49 -24.97
CA TYR A 169 -15.78 -10.59 -24.21
C TYR A 169 -15.15 -10.18 -22.88
N GLU A 170 -14.69 -11.17 -22.11
CA GLU A 170 -14.08 -10.98 -20.80
C GLU A 170 -12.83 -10.07 -20.86
N PHE A 171 -11.95 -10.25 -21.86
CA PHE A 171 -10.80 -9.35 -22.08
C PHE A 171 -11.21 -7.94 -22.49
N ARG A 172 -12.24 -7.80 -23.33
CA ARG A 172 -12.74 -6.48 -23.73
C ARG A 172 -13.39 -5.75 -22.56
N ARG A 173 -14.10 -6.47 -21.69
CA ARG A 173 -14.66 -5.91 -20.46
C ARG A 173 -13.56 -5.37 -19.55
N GLU A 174 -12.47 -6.11 -19.37
CA GLU A 174 -11.34 -5.68 -18.52
C GLU A 174 -10.68 -4.37 -18.98
N ARG A 175 -10.78 -4.02 -20.27
CA ARG A 175 -10.28 -2.74 -20.79
C ARG A 175 -10.91 -1.54 -20.08
N PHE A 176 -12.15 -1.69 -19.63
CA PHE A 176 -12.92 -0.62 -18.99
C PHE A 176 -12.86 -0.68 -17.46
N THR A 177 -12.26 -1.74 -16.88
CA THR A 177 -12.12 -1.89 -15.44
C THR A 177 -11.14 -0.86 -14.86
N VAL A 178 -11.67 0.07 -14.06
CA VAL A 178 -10.85 1.07 -13.35
C VAL A 178 -10.52 0.55 -11.96
N HIS A 179 -9.35 -0.05 -11.82
CA HIS A 179 -8.92 -0.62 -10.55
C HIS A 179 -8.76 0.45 -9.47
N ARG A 180 -9.18 0.12 -8.25
CA ARG A 180 -8.94 0.96 -7.08
C ARG A 180 -7.47 0.81 -6.69
N THR A 181 -6.77 1.92 -6.46
CA THR A 181 -5.33 1.89 -6.15
C THR A 181 -5.03 2.74 -4.93
N HIS A 182 -4.30 2.17 -3.97
CA HIS A 182 -3.74 2.86 -2.81
C HIS A 182 -2.22 2.92 -2.96
N LEU A 183 -1.72 4.06 -3.41
CA LEU A 183 -0.28 4.30 -3.55
C LEU A 183 0.35 4.55 -2.18
N TYR A 184 1.53 3.97 -1.93
CA TYR A 184 2.27 4.15 -0.67
C TYR A 184 1.43 3.75 0.55
N PHE A 185 0.90 2.52 0.51
CA PHE A 185 0.07 1.95 1.57
C PHE A 185 0.79 1.84 2.92
N LEU A 186 2.12 1.73 2.88
CA LEU A 186 3.00 1.90 4.04
C LEU A 186 3.85 3.15 3.83
N HIS A 187 4.43 3.64 4.93
CA HIS A 187 5.33 4.79 4.89
C HIS A 187 6.47 4.56 3.89
N TYR A 188 6.69 5.57 3.04
CA TYR A 188 7.74 5.57 2.05
C TYR A 188 8.54 6.87 2.15
N GLU A 189 9.84 6.71 2.21
CA GLU A 189 10.82 7.79 2.25
C GLU A 189 12.03 7.39 1.41
N TYR A 190 12.40 8.28 0.48
CA TYR A 190 13.54 8.11 -0.40
C TYR A 190 14.31 9.42 -0.45
N GLU A 191 15.60 9.32 -0.12
CA GLU A 191 16.57 10.40 -0.29
C GLU A 191 17.37 10.13 -1.56
N ALA A 192 17.32 11.07 -2.51
CA ALA A 192 18.02 10.91 -3.77
C ALA A 192 19.53 11.05 -3.62
N ALA A 193 20.28 10.13 -4.23
CA ALA A 193 21.73 10.27 -4.31
C ALA A 193 22.11 11.47 -5.19
N SER A 194 23.18 12.16 -4.79
CA SER A 194 23.68 13.37 -5.47
C SER A 194 24.25 13.10 -6.86
N ASP A 195 24.60 11.86 -7.17
CA ASP A 195 25.21 11.45 -8.44
C ASP A 195 24.17 11.09 -9.51
N ASN A 196 22.88 11.08 -9.18
CA ASN A 196 21.78 10.80 -10.10
C ASN A 196 21.91 9.44 -10.82
N THR A 197 22.49 8.44 -10.14
CA THR A 197 22.71 7.09 -10.68
C THR A 197 21.74 6.05 -10.12
N ASP A 198 20.92 6.43 -9.13
CA ASP A 198 20.05 5.49 -8.40
C ASP A 198 19.12 4.71 -9.34
N VAL A 199 18.82 3.49 -8.92
CA VAL A 199 18.02 2.51 -9.66
C VAL A 199 16.90 1.99 -8.76
N THR A 200 15.64 2.11 -9.17
CA THR A 200 14.52 1.47 -8.47
C THR A 200 14.28 0.07 -9.02
N LEU A 201 14.23 -0.94 -8.15
CA LEU A 201 13.70 -2.26 -8.54
C LEU A 201 12.18 -2.17 -8.63
N VAL A 202 11.63 -2.59 -9.77
CA VAL A 202 10.20 -2.57 -10.04
C VAL A 202 9.71 -4.00 -10.19
N ALA A 203 8.73 -4.36 -9.39
CA ALA A 203 8.08 -5.67 -9.48
C ALA A 203 6.60 -5.57 -9.11
N GLN A 204 5.88 -6.66 -9.35
CA GLN A 204 4.48 -6.82 -8.98
C GLN A 204 4.28 -8.20 -8.36
N LEU A 205 3.30 -8.33 -7.46
CA LEU A 205 3.02 -9.59 -6.77
C LEU A 205 1.59 -9.70 -6.26
N SER A 206 1.19 -10.93 -5.94
CA SER A 206 0.00 -11.30 -5.18
C SER A 206 0.37 -11.92 -3.83
N MET A 207 -0.63 -12.25 -3.00
CA MET A 207 -0.41 -12.81 -1.66
C MET A 207 0.45 -14.08 -1.64
N ASP A 208 0.35 -14.94 -2.65
CA ASP A 208 1.08 -16.21 -2.74
C ASP A 208 2.60 -16.05 -2.96
N ARG A 209 3.07 -14.81 -3.23
CA ARG A 209 4.49 -14.50 -3.44
C ARG A 209 5.09 -13.61 -2.36
N LEU A 210 4.35 -13.33 -1.27
CA LEU A 210 4.85 -12.48 -0.19
C LEU A 210 6.17 -12.97 0.43
N GLN A 211 6.41 -14.29 0.47
CA GLN A 211 7.67 -14.84 1.00
C GLN A 211 8.94 -14.33 0.28
N MET A 212 8.81 -13.89 -0.98
CA MET A 212 9.95 -13.37 -1.75
C MET A 212 10.35 -11.96 -1.31
N LEU A 213 9.44 -11.21 -0.72
CA LEU A 213 9.61 -9.79 -0.44
C LEU A 213 10.78 -9.52 0.52
N GLU A 214 10.83 -10.24 1.64
CA GLU A 214 11.95 -10.11 2.58
C GLU A 214 13.29 -10.48 1.96
N ALA A 215 13.31 -11.51 1.11
CA ALA A 215 14.53 -11.96 0.46
C ALA A 215 15.02 -10.90 -0.55
N ILE A 216 14.12 -10.32 -1.35
CA ILE A 216 14.46 -9.22 -2.26
C ILE A 216 15.00 -8.02 -1.48
N CYS A 217 14.34 -7.61 -0.39
CA CYS A 217 14.78 -6.50 0.47
C CYS A 217 16.18 -6.73 1.09
N LYS A 218 16.59 -7.98 1.30
CA LYS A 218 17.95 -8.35 1.75
C LYS A 218 18.99 -8.34 0.63
N HIS A 219 18.57 -8.57 -0.61
CA HIS A 219 19.44 -8.67 -1.78
C HIS A 219 19.57 -7.35 -2.56
N TRP A 220 18.61 -6.45 -2.40
CA TRP A 220 18.55 -5.17 -3.11
C TRP A 220 18.50 -4.02 -2.12
N GLU A 221 19.62 -3.34 -1.90
CA GLU A 221 19.75 -2.22 -0.95
C GLU A 221 19.07 -0.93 -1.44
N GLY A 222 18.94 -0.78 -2.76
CA GLY A 222 18.32 0.39 -3.39
C GLY A 222 16.81 0.52 -3.19
N PRO A 223 16.18 1.59 -3.69
CA PRO A 223 14.73 1.76 -3.62
C PRO A 223 13.99 0.69 -4.40
N ILE A 224 12.76 0.38 -3.97
CA ILE A 224 11.88 -0.62 -4.60
C ILE A 224 10.49 -0.01 -4.78
N SER A 225 9.85 -0.24 -5.93
CA SER A 225 8.42 0.03 -6.14
C SER A 225 7.69 -1.27 -6.47
N LEU A 226 6.67 -1.58 -5.66
CA LEU A 226 5.91 -2.83 -5.73
C LEU A 226 4.43 -2.55 -5.92
N ALA A 227 3.83 -3.14 -6.95
CA ALA A 227 2.38 -3.23 -7.08
C ALA A 227 1.88 -4.55 -6.49
N LEU A 228 1.02 -4.50 -5.48
CA LEU A 228 0.42 -5.66 -4.83
C LEU A 228 -1.04 -5.80 -5.25
N TYR A 229 -1.40 -6.91 -5.89
CA TYR A 229 -2.77 -7.19 -6.31
C TYR A 229 -3.54 -7.95 -5.23
N LEU A 230 -4.27 -7.23 -4.38
CA LEU A 230 -4.85 -7.73 -3.13
C LEU A 230 -6.34 -7.37 -3.00
N SER A 231 -7.13 -8.21 -2.35
CA SER A 231 -8.44 -7.80 -1.82
C SER A 231 -8.27 -6.90 -0.60
N ASP A 232 -9.33 -6.23 -0.15
CA ASP A 232 -9.33 -5.42 1.08
C ASP A 232 -8.90 -6.23 2.31
N ALA A 233 -9.37 -7.47 2.44
CA ALA A 233 -8.97 -8.38 3.52
C ALA A 233 -7.48 -8.76 3.45
N GLU A 234 -6.98 -9.06 2.24
CA GLU A 234 -5.57 -9.37 2.02
C GLU A 234 -4.67 -8.15 2.27
N ALA A 235 -5.10 -6.93 1.95
CA ALA A 235 -4.36 -5.71 2.27
C ALA A 235 -4.19 -5.53 3.79
N GLN A 236 -5.22 -5.85 4.58
CA GLN A 236 -5.11 -5.87 6.05
C GLN A 236 -4.19 -6.97 6.56
N GLN A 237 -4.18 -8.14 5.90
CA GLN A 237 -3.24 -9.21 6.22
C GLN A 237 -1.80 -8.81 5.88
N PHE A 238 -1.58 -8.18 4.73
CA PHE A 238 -0.30 -7.66 4.30
C PHE A 238 0.24 -6.62 5.29
N LEU A 239 -0.60 -5.70 5.77
CA LEU A 239 -0.21 -4.73 6.80
C LEU A 239 0.38 -5.43 8.04
N ARG A 240 -0.30 -6.47 8.54
CA ARG A 240 0.18 -7.25 9.70
C ARG A 240 1.47 -8.00 9.40
N TYR A 241 1.58 -8.57 8.20
CA TYR A 241 2.78 -9.26 7.74
C TYR A 241 3.98 -8.30 7.70
N ALA A 242 3.83 -7.14 7.07
CA ALA A 242 4.88 -6.14 6.98
C ALA A 242 5.29 -5.62 8.37
N GLN A 243 4.32 -5.30 9.24
CA GLN A 243 4.56 -4.87 10.62
C GLN A 243 5.26 -5.92 11.49
N GLY A 244 5.05 -7.20 11.20
CA GLY A 244 5.70 -8.31 11.90
C GLY A 244 7.10 -8.65 11.38
N SER A 245 7.56 -8.01 10.30
CA SER A 245 8.85 -8.28 9.68
C SER A 245 9.85 -7.16 9.98
N ASP A 246 10.89 -7.46 10.76
CA ASP A 246 11.94 -6.49 11.10
C ASP A 246 12.61 -5.91 9.85
N VAL A 247 12.78 -6.75 8.81
CA VAL A 247 13.42 -6.37 7.55
C VAL A 247 12.58 -5.33 6.82
N LEU A 248 11.27 -5.55 6.71
CA LEU A 248 10.39 -4.64 5.99
C LEU A 248 10.16 -3.35 6.77
N MET A 249 10.01 -3.45 8.10
CA MET A 249 9.85 -2.28 8.97
C MET A 249 11.10 -1.40 9.04
N SER A 250 12.29 -1.96 8.89
CA SER A 250 13.54 -1.19 8.87
C SER A 250 13.76 -0.39 7.58
N ARG A 251 12.92 -0.58 6.56
CA ARG A 251 13.15 -0.04 5.22
C ARG A 251 12.08 0.97 4.79
N GLY A 252 12.42 2.25 4.86
CA GLY A 252 11.59 3.34 4.35
C GLY A 252 11.57 3.47 2.83
N ASN A 253 12.57 2.96 2.11
CA ASN A 253 12.72 3.12 0.66
C ASN A 253 12.00 2.04 -0.17
N VAL A 254 10.94 1.44 0.36
CA VAL A 254 10.10 0.45 -0.35
C VAL A 254 8.69 1.01 -0.51
N GLY A 255 8.32 1.33 -1.75
CA GLY A 255 6.98 1.79 -2.10
C GLY A 255 6.03 0.61 -2.31
N TYR A 256 5.02 0.51 -1.45
CA TYR A 256 3.97 -0.52 -1.56
C TYR A 256 2.70 0.11 -2.13
N HIS A 257 2.29 -0.31 -3.32
CA HIS A 257 1.11 0.20 -4.02
C HIS A 257 0.07 -0.91 -4.11
N ILE A 258 -1.03 -0.80 -3.36
CA ILE A 258 -2.09 -1.81 -3.42
C ILE A 258 -3.00 -1.51 -4.59
N VAL A 259 -3.12 -2.45 -5.52
CA VAL A 259 -4.14 -2.46 -6.56
C VAL A 259 -5.20 -3.47 -6.12
N TYR A 260 -6.40 -2.99 -5.86
CA TYR A 260 -7.44 -3.85 -5.31
C TYR A 260 -7.96 -4.82 -6.36
N LYS A 261 -8.14 -6.09 -5.97
CA LYS A 261 -8.67 -7.13 -6.84
C LYS A 261 -10.04 -6.73 -7.40
N GLU A 262 -10.17 -6.84 -8.71
CA GLU A 262 -11.38 -6.57 -9.48
C GLU A 262 -11.29 -7.34 -10.79
N GLY A 263 -12.39 -7.94 -11.24
CA GLY A 263 -12.39 -8.79 -12.43
C GLY A 263 -11.91 -10.23 -12.16
N GLN A 264 -11.70 -10.98 -13.24
CA GLN A 264 -11.32 -12.41 -13.17
C GLN A 264 -9.85 -12.68 -13.47
N PHE A 265 -9.16 -11.71 -14.07
CA PHE A 265 -7.78 -11.89 -14.54
C PHE A 265 -6.78 -11.22 -13.63
N TYR A 266 -5.52 -11.68 -13.74
CA TYR A 266 -4.38 -11.01 -13.15
C TYR A 266 -3.84 -9.93 -14.10
N PRO A 267 -4.02 -8.62 -13.83
CA PRO A 267 -3.74 -7.57 -14.80
C PRO A 267 -2.26 -7.18 -14.79
N VAL A 268 -1.38 -8.11 -15.16
CA VAL A 268 0.09 -7.98 -15.01
C VAL A 268 0.68 -6.68 -15.56
N ASN A 269 0.20 -6.21 -16.72
CA ASN A 269 0.68 -4.98 -17.33
C ASN A 269 0.22 -3.73 -16.58
N LEU A 270 -1.03 -3.73 -16.08
CA LEU A 270 -1.53 -2.63 -15.25
C LEU A 270 -0.73 -2.53 -13.94
N LEU A 271 -0.47 -3.66 -13.28
CA LEU A 271 0.32 -3.70 -12.05
C LEU A 271 1.74 -3.19 -12.28
N ARG A 272 2.40 -3.66 -13.36
CA ARG A 272 3.73 -3.17 -13.76
C ARG A 272 3.72 -1.66 -13.99
N ASN A 273 2.72 -1.14 -14.70
CA ASN A 273 2.59 0.28 -14.97
C ASN A 273 2.36 1.10 -13.69
N VAL A 274 1.54 0.61 -12.76
CA VAL A 274 1.34 1.26 -11.46
C VAL A 274 2.67 1.41 -10.72
N ALA A 275 3.48 0.34 -10.65
CA ALA A 275 4.79 0.41 -10.00
C ALA A 275 5.78 1.31 -10.76
N MET A 276 5.85 1.20 -12.09
CA MET A 276 6.71 2.05 -12.93
C MET A 276 6.42 3.54 -12.78
N GLN A 277 5.14 3.93 -12.72
CA GLN A 277 4.74 5.33 -12.55
C GLN A 277 5.20 5.94 -11.22
N GLN A 278 5.47 5.12 -10.21
CA GLN A 278 5.93 5.57 -8.90
C GLN A 278 7.46 5.53 -8.73
N VAL A 279 8.20 5.23 -9.81
CA VAL A 279 9.66 5.32 -9.80
C VAL A 279 10.11 6.78 -9.70
N ASN A 280 10.81 7.10 -8.62
CA ASN A 280 11.38 8.44 -8.37
C ASN A 280 12.89 8.53 -8.66
N THR A 281 13.53 7.43 -9.03
CA THR A 281 14.93 7.39 -9.45
C THR A 281 15.06 7.63 -10.96
N PRO A 282 16.27 7.99 -11.46
CA PRO A 282 16.49 8.19 -12.89
C PRO A 282 16.39 6.90 -13.73
N TYR A 283 16.62 5.74 -13.09
CA TYR A 283 16.61 4.44 -13.75
C TYR A 283 15.74 3.44 -13.00
N MET A 284 15.13 2.51 -13.74
CA MET A 284 14.38 1.40 -13.17
C MET A 284 14.94 0.08 -13.64
N PHE A 285 14.95 -0.91 -12.75
CA PHE A 285 15.24 -2.31 -13.06
C PHE A 285 13.94 -3.11 -12.98
N LEU A 286 13.46 -3.54 -14.15
CA LEU A 286 12.22 -4.33 -14.27
C LEU A 286 12.55 -5.79 -13.97
N SER A 287 11.96 -6.33 -12.91
CA SER A 287 12.16 -7.70 -12.45
C SER A 287 10.84 -8.35 -12.05
N ASP A 288 10.74 -9.66 -12.24
CA ASP A 288 9.66 -10.42 -11.62
C ASP A 288 9.97 -10.67 -10.14
N ILE A 289 8.92 -10.87 -9.33
CA ILE A 289 9.03 -11.11 -7.89
C ILE A 289 9.73 -12.44 -7.56
N ASP A 290 9.79 -13.37 -8.51
CA ASP A 290 10.41 -14.67 -8.32
C ASP A 290 11.95 -14.64 -8.45
N PHE A 291 12.53 -13.47 -8.76
CA PHE A 291 13.97 -13.31 -8.85
C PHE A 291 14.57 -12.74 -7.58
N LEU A 292 15.73 -13.30 -7.23
CA LEU A 292 16.62 -12.73 -6.22
C LEU A 292 17.81 -12.08 -6.93
N PRO A 293 17.97 -10.75 -6.84
CA PRO A 293 19.16 -10.06 -7.33
C PRO A 293 20.43 -10.60 -6.70
N MET A 294 21.53 -10.63 -7.45
CA MET A 294 22.83 -10.93 -6.83
C MET A 294 23.19 -9.84 -5.82
N TYR A 295 23.87 -10.22 -4.74
CA TYR A 295 24.37 -9.24 -3.78
C TYR A 295 25.24 -8.20 -4.48
N GLY A 296 24.98 -6.92 -4.19
CA GLY A 296 25.68 -5.79 -4.80
C GLY A 296 25.22 -5.45 -6.22
N LEU A 297 24.16 -6.08 -6.76
CA LEU A 297 23.65 -5.74 -8.10
C LEU A 297 23.26 -4.26 -8.20
N TYR A 298 22.63 -3.71 -7.16
CA TYR A 298 22.25 -2.29 -7.11
C TYR A 298 23.45 -1.36 -7.38
N GLU A 299 24.51 -1.51 -6.59
CA GLU A 299 25.75 -0.76 -6.74
C GLU A 299 26.46 -1.02 -8.07
N TYR A 300 26.39 -2.26 -8.58
CA TYR A 300 26.93 -2.59 -9.89
C TYR A 300 26.21 -1.83 -11.02
N LEU A 301 24.88 -1.75 -10.97
CA LEU A 301 24.08 -1.03 -11.95
C LEU A 301 24.33 0.49 -11.87
N ARG A 302 24.41 1.06 -10.66
CA ARG A 302 24.81 2.48 -10.47
C ARG A 302 26.17 2.81 -11.09
N LYS A 303 27.17 1.96 -10.86
CA LYS A 303 28.50 2.13 -11.50
C LYS A 303 28.41 1.99 -13.02
N SER A 304 27.58 1.08 -13.52
CA SER A 304 27.37 0.87 -14.95
C SER A 304 26.72 2.09 -15.63
N VAL A 305 25.87 2.85 -14.93
CA VAL A 305 25.30 4.11 -15.42
C VAL A 305 26.41 5.08 -15.87
N VAL A 306 27.43 5.25 -15.03
CA VAL A 306 28.56 6.16 -15.31
C VAL A 306 29.49 5.56 -16.36
N GLN A 307 29.92 4.30 -16.17
CA GLN A 307 30.89 3.64 -17.05
C GLN A 307 30.39 3.51 -18.50
N LEU A 308 29.09 3.32 -18.68
CA LEU A 308 28.47 3.16 -19.99
C LEU A 308 27.82 4.45 -20.48
N ASP A 309 28.01 5.59 -19.82
CA ASP A 309 27.43 6.88 -20.24
C ASP A 309 25.93 6.78 -20.57
N MET A 310 25.16 6.16 -19.65
CA MET A 310 23.73 5.92 -19.83
C MET A 310 22.91 7.22 -19.81
N ALA A 311 23.45 8.28 -19.21
CA ALA A 311 22.78 9.59 -19.14
C ALA A 311 22.64 10.23 -20.54
N ASN A 312 23.66 10.08 -21.39
CA ASN A 312 23.73 10.73 -22.70
C ASN A 312 23.41 9.79 -23.88
N ALA A 313 23.17 8.51 -23.62
CA ALA A 313 22.88 7.52 -24.66
C ALA A 313 21.62 6.70 -24.37
N LYS A 314 20.83 6.44 -25.41
CA LYS A 314 19.67 5.52 -25.33
C LYS A 314 20.17 4.08 -25.25
N LYS A 315 20.32 3.58 -24.03
CA LYS A 315 20.83 2.24 -23.71
C LYS A 315 19.90 1.55 -22.72
N ALA A 316 19.86 0.23 -22.83
CA ALA A 316 19.17 -0.67 -21.91
C ALA A 316 20.17 -1.74 -21.48
N LEU A 317 20.27 -2.01 -20.18
CA LEU A 317 21.17 -3.04 -19.65
C LEU A 317 20.36 -4.30 -19.37
N VAL A 318 20.67 -5.37 -20.11
CA VAL A 318 20.10 -6.69 -19.88
C VAL A 318 20.87 -7.36 -18.75
N VAL A 319 20.14 -7.81 -17.72
CA VAL A 319 20.68 -8.58 -16.60
C VAL A 319 20.39 -10.06 -16.84
N PRO A 320 21.42 -10.91 -17.01
CA PRO A 320 21.21 -12.35 -17.24
C PRO A 320 20.59 -13.05 -16.04
N ALA A 321 19.68 -13.97 -16.33
CA ALA A 321 18.92 -14.73 -15.35
C ALA A 321 19.27 -16.21 -15.37
N PHE A 322 19.21 -16.83 -14.19
CA PHE A 322 19.53 -18.24 -13.97
C PHE A 322 18.47 -18.87 -13.05
N GLU A 323 18.27 -20.18 -13.19
CA GLU A 323 17.32 -20.96 -12.40
C GLU A 323 17.96 -22.21 -11.82
N THR A 324 17.39 -22.71 -10.73
CA THR A 324 17.67 -24.05 -10.20
C THR A 324 16.36 -24.78 -10.00
N LEU A 325 16.39 -26.10 -10.23
CA LEU A 325 15.28 -26.99 -9.89
C LEU A 325 15.40 -27.54 -8.45
N ARG A 326 16.45 -27.15 -7.72
CA ARG A 326 16.70 -27.61 -6.35
C ARG A 326 15.97 -26.70 -5.36
N TYR A 327 15.25 -27.32 -4.42
CA TYR A 327 14.58 -26.61 -3.33
C TYR A 327 15.56 -25.90 -2.38
N ARG A 328 16.78 -26.46 -2.21
CA ARG A 328 17.86 -25.84 -1.44
C ARG A 328 18.94 -25.37 -2.40
N LEU A 329 19.18 -24.06 -2.39
CA LEU A 329 20.21 -23.40 -3.18
C LEU A 329 21.27 -22.81 -2.26
N SER A 330 22.54 -23.09 -2.56
CA SER A 330 23.64 -22.23 -2.10
C SER A 330 23.71 -21.05 -3.06
N TYR A 331 23.20 -19.90 -2.62
CA TYR A 331 23.10 -18.72 -3.47
C TYR A 331 24.51 -18.26 -3.90
N PRO A 332 24.82 -18.21 -5.22
CA PRO A 332 26.17 -17.91 -5.68
C PRO A 332 26.54 -16.46 -5.33
N LYS A 333 27.71 -16.28 -4.71
CA LYS A 333 28.19 -14.96 -4.26
C LYS A 333 29.03 -14.24 -5.31
N SER A 334 29.42 -14.93 -6.37
CA SER A 334 30.24 -14.38 -7.45
C SER A 334 29.93 -15.03 -8.78
N LYS A 335 30.32 -14.37 -9.87
CA LYS A 335 30.24 -14.94 -11.23
C LYS A 335 31.02 -16.26 -11.35
N ALA A 336 32.19 -16.36 -10.72
CA ALA A 336 33.00 -17.58 -10.75
C ALA A 336 32.27 -18.77 -10.09
N GLU A 337 31.63 -18.54 -8.94
CA GLU A 337 30.83 -19.56 -8.26
C GLU A 337 29.60 -19.95 -9.09
N LEU A 338 28.91 -18.97 -9.69
CA LEU A 338 27.78 -19.21 -10.58
C LEU A 338 28.18 -20.06 -11.79
N LEU A 339 29.32 -19.77 -12.43
CA LEU A 339 29.85 -20.56 -13.55
C LEU A 339 30.18 -22.00 -13.13
N SER A 340 30.79 -22.18 -11.95
CA SER A 340 31.05 -23.51 -11.38
C SER A 340 29.75 -24.30 -11.19
N GLN A 341 28.70 -23.67 -10.67
CA GLN A 341 27.39 -24.29 -10.50
C GLN A 341 26.67 -24.60 -11.83
N LEU A 342 26.88 -23.79 -12.88
CA LEU A 342 26.42 -24.10 -14.24
C LEU A 342 27.14 -25.34 -14.79
N ASP A 343 28.46 -25.42 -14.60
CA ASP A 343 29.28 -26.53 -15.11
C ASP A 343 28.99 -27.84 -14.41
N MET A 344 28.63 -27.78 -13.12
CA MET A 344 28.15 -28.92 -12.34
C MET A 344 26.69 -29.30 -12.64
N GLY A 345 25.95 -28.53 -13.45
CA GLY A 345 24.55 -28.78 -13.75
C GLY A 345 23.61 -28.59 -12.55
N THR A 346 23.98 -27.73 -11.60
CA THR A 346 23.13 -27.39 -10.44
C THR A 346 22.35 -26.10 -10.63
N LEU A 347 22.86 -25.22 -11.49
CA LEU A 347 22.15 -24.07 -12.06
C LEU A 347 21.99 -24.24 -13.56
N PHE A 348 20.99 -23.55 -14.10
CA PHE A 348 20.73 -23.49 -15.52
C PHE A 348 20.45 -22.04 -15.94
N THR A 349 20.59 -21.74 -17.23
CA THR A 349 20.08 -20.48 -17.77
C THR A 349 18.56 -20.45 -17.64
N PHE A 350 17.98 -19.31 -17.30
CA PHE A 350 16.55 -19.21 -17.00
C PHE A 350 15.67 -19.69 -18.17
N ARG A 351 14.65 -20.50 -17.85
CA ARG A 351 13.69 -21.13 -18.79
C ARG A 351 14.32 -21.92 -19.94
N TYR A 352 15.54 -22.44 -19.79
CA TYR A 352 16.25 -23.12 -20.88
C TYR A 352 15.48 -24.28 -21.52
N HIS A 353 14.63 -24.95 -20.74
CA HIS A 353 13.86 -26.15 -21.14
C HIS A 353 12.40 -25.87 -21.51
N VAL A 354 11.88 -24.66 -21.25
CA VAL A 354 10.47 -24.29 -21.49
C VAL A 354 10.35 -23.22 -22.58
N TRP A 355 11.17 -22.18 -22.49
CA TRP A 355 11.05 -20.99 -23.33
C TRP A 355 12.43 -20.42 -23.68
N THR A 356 13.24 -21.22 -24.39
CA THR A 356 14.63 -20.84 -24.72
C THR A 356 14.72 -19.55 -25.51
N LYS A 357 13.78 -19.30 -26.44
CA LYS A 357 13.73 -18.07 -27.25
C LYS A 357 13.63 -16.80 -26.38
N GLY A 358 12.92 -16.89 -25.26
CA GLY A 358 12.73 -15.78 -24.32
C GLY A 358 14.00 -15.16 -23.77
N HIS A 359 15.10 -15.92 -23.72
CA HIS A 359 16.36 -15.45 -23.15
C HIS A 359 17.59 -15.73 -24.01
N ALA A 360 17.46 -16.49 -25.10
CA ALA A 360 18.57 -16.80 -26.01
C ALA A 360 19.37 -15.57 -26.50
N PRO A 361 18.72 -14.42 -26.83
CA PRO A 361 19.45 -13.21 -27.27
C PRO A 361 20.44 -12.65 -26.24
N THR A 362 20.29 -12.98 -24.96
CA THR A 362 21.28 -12.69 -23.90
C THR A 362 22.67 -13.21 -24.26
N ASN A 363 22.75 -14.25 -25.10
CA ASN A 363 23.98 -14.92 -25.51
C ASN A 363 24.82 -15.37 -24.30
N PHE A 364 24.30 -16.35 -23.57
CA PHE A 364 24.94 -16.88 -22.37
C PHE A 364 26.35 -17.43 -22.63
N ALA A 365 26.60 -17.98 -23.83
CA ALA A 365 27.95 -18.45 -24.21
C ALA A 365 28.97 -17.30 -24.18
N LYS A 366 28.62 -16.14 -24.77
CA LYS A 366 29.44 -14.93 -24.69
C LYS A 366 29.46 -14.35 -23.28
N TRP A 367 28.34 -14.38 -22.56
CA TRP A 367 28.28 -13.90 -21.17
C TRP A 367 29.30 -14.59 -20.28
N ARG A 368 29.47 -15.92 -20.40
CA ARG A 368 30.36 -16.71 -19.53
C ARG A 368 31.78 -16.15 -19.49
N THR A 369 32.33 -15.74 -20.63
CA THR A 369 33.71 -15.22 -20.75
C THR A 369 33.82 -13.70 -20.70
N ALA A 370 32.69 -12.98 -20.80
CA ALA A 370 32.69 -11.52 -20.79
C ALA A 370 33.15 -10.93 -19.44
N THR A 371 34.13 -10.02 -19.48
CA THR A 371 34.57 -9.22 -18.32
C THR A 371 33.99 -7.80 -18.33
N THR A 372 33.43 -7.38 -19.47
CA THR A 372 32.79 -6.08 -19.68
C THR A 372 31.41 -6.27 -20.33
N ALA A 373 30.58 -5.23 -20.26
CA ALA A 373 29.29 -5.22 -20.94
C ALA A 373 29.47 -5.39 -22.45
N TYR A 374 28.53 -6.11 -23.10
CA TYR A 374 28.56 -6.33 -24.54
C TYR A 374 27.18 -6.12 -25.13
N ARG A 375 27.16 -5.77 -26.42
CA ARG A 375 25.92 -5.61 -27.17
C ARG A 375 25.32 -6.97 -27.52
N VAL A 376 24.01 -7.09 -27.31
CA VAL A 376 23.15 -8.16 -27.80
C VAL A 376 22.25 -7.62 -28.92
N GLN A 377 21.82 -8.50 -29.83
CA GLN A 377 20.80 -8.19 -30.84
C GLN A 377 19.44 -8.53 -30.23
N TRP A 378 18.44 -7.66 -30.43
CA TRP A 378 17.07 -8.01 -30.06
C TRP A 378 16.50 -8.99 -31.08
N GLU A 379 15.67 -9.93 -30.62
CA GLU A 379 14.95 -10.88 -31.46
C GLU A 379 13.50 -10.97 -30.97
N ALA A 380 12.60 -11.44 -31.85
CA ALA A 380 11.21 -11.69 -31.47
C ALA A 380 11.14 -12.68 -30.29
N ASP A 381 10.13 -12.49 -29.44
CA ASP A 381 9.91 -13.25 -28.20
C ASP A 381 10.93 -12.99 -27.09
N PHE A 382 11.89 -12.07 -27.25
CA PHE A 382 12.87 -11.76 -26.21
C PHE A 382 12.23 -11.06 -25.00
N GLU A 383 12.36 -11.66 -23.82
CA GLU A 383 11.80 -11.18 -22.54
C GLU A 383 12.94 -10.86 -21.54
N PRO A 384 13.74 -9.80 -21.76
CA PRO A 384 14.87 -9.50 -20.90
C PRO A 384 14.45 -8.92 -19.55
N TYR A 385 15.17 -9.29 -18.50
CA TYR A 385 15.26 -8.48 -17.28
C TYR A 385 16.17 -7.30 -17.56
N VAL A 386 15.64 -6.09 -17.41
CA VAL A 386 16.27 -4.92 -18.02
C VAL A 386 16.27 -3.74 -17.07
N MET A 387 17.43 -3.08 -17.00
CA MET A 387 17.56 -1.75 -16.43
C MET A 387 17.52 -0.70 -17.55
N VAL A 388 16.62 0.27 -17.41
CA VAL A 388 16.39 1.34 -18.38
C VAL A 388 16.22 2.68 -17.67
N ARG A 389 16.29 3.79 -18.40
CA ARG A 389 15.88 5.09 -17.84
C ARG A 389 14.39 5.10 -17.54
N ARG A 390 13.96 5.82 -16.51
CA ARG A 390 12.54 5.88 -16.09
C ARG A 390 11.60 6.42 -17.19
N ASP A 391 12.14 7.26 -18.08
CA ASP A 391 11.42 7.90 -19.19
C ASP A 391 11.42 7.05 -20.47
N SER A 392 11.89 5.81 -20.39
CA SER A 392 11.81 4.87 -21.51
C SER A 392 10.35 4.49 -21.77
N PRO A 393 9.92 4.44 -23.05
CA PRO A 393 8.52 4.24 -23.44
C PRO A 393 7.95 2.88 -23.04
#